data_AF-A0AA96TV59-F1
#
_entry.id   AF-A0AA96TV59-F1
#
_cell.length_a   1.000
_cell.length_b   1.000
_cell.length_c   1.000
_cell.angle_alpha   90.00
_cell.angle_beta   90.00
_cell.angle_gamma   90.00
#
_symmetry.space_group_name_H-M   'P 1'
#
loop_
_entity.id
_entity.type
_entity.pdbx_description
1 polymer ?
#
loop_
_entity_poly.entity_id
_entity_poly.type
_entity_poly.pdbx_seq_one_letter_code
_entity_poly.pdbx_strand_id
1 'polypeptide(L)'
;MTLSTADLRADDDPMGKKKQGPRAGQPKRRTFTAAYKLAIVEEYESLTEPGAKGALLRREGLYHSHLIDWTRSRDAGGLDALAAKPSGPKGRSAAEKENDRLRADNERLARELAKSQAVVEIMGKLQGLLETISEGTDTDRRSTS
;
A
#
# COMPACT_ATOMS: atom_id res chain seq x y z
N MET A 1 20.07 12.54 -68.29
CA MET A 1 19.71 13.39 -67.14
C MET A 1 20.99 13.80 -66.44
N THR A 2 21.40 15.06 -66.59
CA THR A 2 22.29 15.82 -65.68
C THR A 2 21.55 16.02 -64.36
N LEU A 3 22.16 15.92 -63.17
CA LEU A 3 23.03 16.89 -62.47
C LEU A 3 23.55 16.13 -61.21
N SER A 4 24.82 16.18 -60.82
CA SER A 4 25.63 17.33 -60.35
C SER A 4 25.64 17.42 -58.82
N THR A 5 26.87 17.34 -58.29
CA THR A 5 27.44 18.12 -57.19
C THR A 5 26.63 18.28 -55.89
N ALA A 6 27.17 17.84 -54.76
CA ALA A 6 28.15 18.62 -53.99
C ALA A 6 28.38 18.03 -52.59
N ASP A 7 29.62 18.18 -52.14
CA ASP A 7 30.07 18.41 -50.78
C ASP A 7 29.85 17.35 -49.67
N LEU A 8 30.96 16.65 -49.45
CA LEU A 8 31.53 16.36 -48.14
C LEU A 8 31.58 17.63 -47.27
N ARG A 9 31.00 17.60 -46.06
CA ARG A 9 31.58 18.22 -44.84
C ARG A 9 30.76 17.90 -43.58
N ALA A 10 31.49 17.38 -42.58
CA ALA A 10 31.22 17.36 -41.13
C ALA A 10 29.93 16.62 -40.67
N ASP A 11 29.95 15.66 -39.75
CA ASP A 11 30.53 15.77 -38.41
C ASP A 11 31.20 14.46 -37.95
N ASP A 12 32.53 14.51 -37.82
CA ASP A 12 33.26 13.69 -36.84
C ASP A 12 32.90 14.25 -35.45
N ASP A 13 32.08 13.53 -34.68
CA ASP A 13 31.96 13.76 -33.23
C ASP A 13 32.71 12.63 -32.49
N PRO A 14 34.02 12.81 -32.20
CA PRO A 14 34.75 11.83 -31.42
C PRO A 14 34.42 12.03 -29.93
N MET A 15 34.04 10.94 -29.27
CA MET A 15 34.05 10.78 -27.82
C MET A 15 32.94 11.46 -27.01
N GLY A 16 31.72 10.91 -27.14
CA GLY A 16 30.77 10.87 -26.03
C GLY A 16 31.31 10.00 -24.88
N LYS A 17 32.20 10.54 -24.04
CA LYS A 17 32.68 9.85 -22.82
C LYS A 17 31.48 9.54 -21.92
N LYS A 18 31.03 8.28 -21.90
CA LYS A 18 30.06 7.80 -20.92
C LYS A 18 30.63 8.07 -19.52
N LYS A 19 30.14 9.12 -18.85
CA LYS A 19 30.52 9.44 -17.47
C LYS A 19 30.32 8.19 -16.62
N GLN A 20 31.41 7.55 -16.22
CA GLN A 20 31.37 6.45 -15.26
C GLN A 20 30.83 7.03 -13.95
N GLY A 21 29.55 6.79 -13.68
CA GLY A 21 28.96 7.13 -12.39
C GLY A 21 29.69 6.39 -11.25
N PRO A 22 29.48 6.77 -9.99
CA PRO A 22 30.24 6.28 -8.82
C PRO A 22 30.17 4.76 -8.56
N ARG A 23 29.49 3.99 -9.42
CA ARG A 23 29.33 2.53 -9.35
C ARG A 23 29.92 1.78 -10.55
N ALA A 24 30.61 2.46 -11.46
CA ALA A 24 31.13 1.84 -12.69
C ALA A 24 32.20 0.75 -12.45
N GLY A 25 32.82 0.70 -11.27
CA GLY A 25 33.76 -0.36 -10.86
C GLY A 25 33.20 -1.39 -9.88
N GLN A 26 31.90 -1.34 -9.54
CA GLN A 26 31.30 -2.27 -8.58
C GLN A 26 30.87 -3.59 -9.26
N PRO A 27 30.95 -4.74 -8.56
CA PRO A 27 30.41 -6.01 -9.05
C PRO A 27 28.95 -5.85 -9.44
N LYS A 28 28.61 -6.26 -10.68
CA LYS A 28 27.25 -6.16 -11.18
C LYS A 28 26.37 -7.18 -10.47
N ARG A 29 25.40 -6.70 -9.69
CA ARG A 29 24.40 -7.57 -9.04
C ARG A 29 23.58 -8.29 -10.11
N ARG A 30 23.35 -9.60 -9.91
CA ARG A 30 22.49 -10.43 -10.76
C ARG A 30 21.06 -9.86 -10.78
N THR A 31 20.47 -9.81 -11.97
CA THR A 31 19.08 -9.38 -12.18
C THR A 31 18.26 -10.53 -12.76
N PHE A 32 17.10 -10.78 -12.17
CA PHE A 32 16.19 -11.83 -12.61
C PHE A 32 15.14 -11.27 -13.57
N THR A 33 15.04 -11.86 -14.77
CA THR A 33 13.98 -11.53 -15.73
C THR A 33 12.65 -12.09 -15.24
N ALA A 34 11.53 -11.50 -15.67
CA ALA A 34 10.19 -11.98 -15.30
C ALA A 34 9.98 -13.44 -15.73
N ALA A 35 10.40 -13.78 -16.96
CA ALA A 35 10.34 -15.14 -17.48
C ALA A 35 11.14 -16.13 -16.62
N TYR A 36 12.34 -15.76 -16.18
CA TYR A 36 13.13 -16.61 -15.27
C TYR A 36 12.42 -16.83 -13.94
N LYS A 37 11.88 -15.75 -13.34
CA LYS A 37 11.15 -15.87 -12.07
C LYS A 37 9.94 -16.80 -12.19
N LEU A 38 9.17 -16.67 -13.28
CA LEU A 38 8.01 -17.52 -13.52
C LEU A 38 8.41 -18.98 -13.68
N ALA A 39 9.39 -19.27 -14.53
CA ALA A 39 9.88 -20.63 -14.75
C ALA A 39 10.33 -21.30 -13.45
N ILE A 40 11.05 -20.57 -12.59
CA ILE A 40 11.48 -21.09 -11.29
C ILE A 40 10.31 -21.33 -10.34
N VAL A 41 9.30 -20.46 -10.32
CA VAL A 41 8.11 -20.67 -9.48
C VAL A 41 7.33 -21.90 -9.94
N GLU A 42 7.14 -22.08 -11.24
CA GLU A 42 6.46 -23.25 -11.82
C GLU A 42 7.25 -24.54 -11.56
N GLU A 43 8.57 -24.52 -11.74
CA GLU A 43 9.44 -25.65 -11.40
C GLU A 43 9.34 -25.96 -9.89
N TYR A 44 9.41 -24.96 -9.03
CA TYR A 44 9.29 -25.13 -7.58
C TYR A 44 7.94 -25.71 -7.14
N GLU A 45 6.85 -25.31 -7.79
CA GLU A 45 5.50 -25.81 -7.51
C GLU A 45 5.27 -27.24 -8.03
N SER A 46 5.89 -27.62 -9.16
CA SER A 46 5.78 -28.96 -9.75
C SER A 46 6.62 -30.03 -9.03
N LEU A 47 7.65 -29.64 -8.27
CA LEU A 47 8.48 -30.56 -7.50
C LEU A 47 7.73 -31.11 -6.27
N THR A 48 7.44 -32.41 -6.26
CA THR A 48 6.78 -33.12 -5.16
C THR A 48 7.72 -33.99 -4.34
N GLU A 49 8.92 -34.29 -4.86
CA GLU A 49 9.88 -35.15 -4.20
C GLU A 49 10.50 -34.52 -2.94
N PRO A 50 10.70 -35.30 -1.85
CA PRO A 50 11.38 -34.83 -0.66
C PRO A 50 12.78 -34.27 -0.98
N GLY A 51 13.02 -33.02 -0.59
CA GLY A 51 14.33 -32.38 -0.77
C GLY A 51 14.60 -31.78 -2.16
N ALA A 52 13.80 -32.10 -3.18
CA ALA A 52 13.97 -31.56 -4.54
C ALA A 52 13.81 -30.04 -4.59
N LYS A 53 12.84 -29.49 -3.85
CA LYS A 53 12.68 -28.04 -3.66
C LYS A 53 13.92 -27.37 -3.10
N GLY A 54 14.57 -28.01 -2.11
CA GLY A 54 15.82 -27.52 -1.54
C GLY A 54 17.00 -27.63 -2.50
N ALA A 55 17.04 -28.69 -3.32
CA ALA A 55 18.06 -28.86 -4.34
C ALA A 55 17.96 -27.78 -5.44
N LEU A 56 16.75 -27.48 -5.91
CA LEU A 56 16.47 -26.39 -6.85
C LEU A 56 16.99 -25.05 -6.32
N LEU A 57 16.64 -24.70 -5.07
CA LEU A 57 17.06 -23.44 -4.47
C LEU A 57 18.59 -23.30 -4.37
N ARG A 58 19.30 -24.38 -4.01
CA ARG A 58 20.77 -24.37 -3.94
C ARG A 58 21.41 -24.27 -5.32
N ARG A 59 20.87 -24.98 -6.33
CA ARG A 59 21.34 -24.93 -7.72
C ARG A 59 21.23 -23.52 -8.30
N GLU A 60 20.11 -22.87 -8.06
CA GLU A 60 19.84 -21.54 -8.60
C GLU A 60 20.44 -20.41 -7.74
N GLY A 61 20.96 -20.73 -6.55
CA GLY A 61 21.46 -19.76 -5.57
C GLY A 61 20.34 -18.86 -5.04
N LEU A 62 19.15 -19.42 -4.88
CA LEU A 62 17.94 -18.72 -4.45
C LEU A 62 17.60 -19.03 -2.99
N TYR A 63 17.05 -18.03 -2.32
CA TYR A 63 16.49 -18.19 -0.99
C TYR A 63 14.98 -18.33 -1.08
N HIS A 64 14.38 -19.03 -0.11
CA HIS A 64 12.94 -19.22 -0.01
C HIS A 64 12.14 -17.89 -0.06
N SER A 65 12.71 -16.80 0.46
CA SER A 65 12.12 -15.45 0.36
C SER A 65 11.88 -15.00 -1.07
N HIS A 66 12.77 -15.33 -2.01
CA HIS A 66 12.59 -15.00 -3.43
C HIS A 66 11.34 -15.67 -3.98
N LEU A 67 11.09 -16.93 -3.61
CA LEU A 67 9.94 -17.69 -4.09
C LEU A 67 8.64 -17.11 -3.53
N ILE A 68 8.60 -16.81 -2.22
CA ILE A 68 7.45 -16.14 -1.61
C ILE A 68 7.14 -14.82 -2.33
N ASP A 69 8.16 -13.99 -2.56
CA ASP A 69 7.98 -12.68 -3.20
C ASP A 69 7.52 -12.82 -4.65
N TRP A 70 8.07 -13.78 -5.40
CA TRP A 70 7.72 -13.99 -6.81
C TRP A 70 6.34 -14.62 -6.97
N THR A 71 5.96 -15.60 -6.15
CA THR A 71 4.61 -16.16 -6.12
C THR A 71 3.59 -15.06 -5.81
N ARG A 72 3.85 -14.23 -4.78
CA ARG A 72 2.99 -13.10 -4.46
C ARG A 72 2.87 -12.07 -5.59
N SER A 73 3.98 -11.75 -6.26
CA SER A 73 3.97 -10.86 -7.43
C SER A 73 3.18 -11.46 -8.59
N ARG A 74 3.34 -12.77 -8.88
CA ARG A 74 2.57 -13.48 -9.91
C ARG A 74 1.08 -13.45 -9.59
N ASP A 75 0.69 -13.73 -8.35
CA ASP A 75 -0.72 -13.79 -7.97
C ASP A 75 -1.38 -12.40 -7.97
N ALA A 76 -0.60 -11.33 -7.73
CA ALA A 76 -1.08 -9.95 -7.73
C ALA A 76 -1.18 -9.30 -9.13
N GLY A 77 -0.52 -9.84 -10.16
CA GLY A 77 -0.50 -9.23 -11.50
C GLY A 77 0.32 -9.94 -12.57
N GLY A 78 0.52 -11.25 -12.43
CA GLY A 78 1.15 -12.11 -13.44
C GLY A 78 2.57 -11.72 -13.81
N LEU A 79 2.88 -11.85 -15.10
CA LEU A 79 4.20 -11.55 -15.67
C LEU A 79 4.59 -10.07 -15.56
N ASP A 80 3.62 -9.16 -15.68
CA ASP A 80 3.88 -7.71 -15.60
C ASP A 80 4.32 -7.31 -14.19
N ALA A 81 3.71 -7.89 -13.16
CA ALA A 81 4.11 -7.69 -11.77
C ALA A 81 5.48 -8.32 -11.43
N LEU A 82 5.88 -9.39 -12.14
CA LEU A 82 7.23 -9.97 -12.03
C LEU A 82 8.30 -9.15 -12.75
N ALA A 83 7.92 -8.46 -13.84
CA ALA A 83 8.76 -7.55 -14.60
C ALA A 83 8.93 -6.19 -13.90
N ALA A 84 7.90 -5.75 -13.18
CA ALA A 84 7.93 -4.54 -12.39
C ALA A 84 9.03 -4.61 -11.33
N LYS A 85 10.11 -3.85 -11.55
CA LYS A 85 11.12 -3.62 -10.53
C LYS A 85 10.49 -2.67 -9.49
N PRO A 86 10.27 -3.08 -8.23
CA PRO A 86 9.78 -2.14 -7.23
C PRO A 86 10.84 -1.05 -7.06
N SER A 87 10.56 0.11 -7.63
CA SER A 87 11.42 1.28 -7.54
C SER A 87 11.15 1.94 -6.21
N GLY A 88 12.02 1.68 -5.22
CA GLY A 88 12.01 2.36 -3.92
C GLY A 88 10.95 1.87 -2.93
N PRO A 89 10.90 2.50 -1.73
CA PRO A 89 9.93 2.17 -0.68
C PRO A 89 8.51 2.26 -1.23
N LYS A 90 7.67 1.23 -0.98
CA LYS A 90 6.24 1.29 -1.29
C LYS A 90 5.66 2.51 -0.57
N GLY A 91 5.29 3.54 -1.33
CA GLY A 91 4.52 4.66 -0.79
C GLY A 91 3.22 4.14 -0.19
N ARG A 92 2.71 4.81 0.85
CA ARG A 92 1.43 4.45 1.49
C ARG A 92 0.36 4.22 0.44
N SER A 93 -0.30 3.06 0.50
CA SER A 93 -1.32 2.70 -0.48
C SER A 93 -2.51 3.67 -0.40
N ALA A 94 -3.27 3.81 -1.49
CA ALA A 94 -4.50 4.62 -1.48
C ALA A 94 -5.49 4.16 -0.40
N ALA A 95 -5.54 2.83 -0.16
CA ALA A 95 -6.34 2.23 0.90
C ALA A 95 -5.89 2.64 2.31
N GLU A 96 -4.57 2.73 2.56
CA GLU A 96 -4.05 3.20 3.85
C GLU A 96 -4.45 4.66 4.13
N LYS A 97 -4.33 5.54 3.12
CA LYS A 97 -4.73 6.94 3.26
C LYS A 97 -6.23 7.09 3.52
N GLU A 98 -7.03 6.27 2.87
CA GLU A 98 -8.48 6.28 3.07
C GLU A 98 -8.86 5.74 4.45
N ASN A 99 -8.16 4.71 4.94
CA ASN A 99 -8.40 4.19 6.28
C ASN A 99 -8.11 5.26 7.36
N ASP A 100 -7.02 6.00 7.22
CA ASP A 100 -6.67 7.09 8.14
C ASP A 100 -7.74 8.20 8.14
N ARG A 101 -8.26 8.57 6.97
CA ARG A 101 -9.36 9.55 6.84
C ARG A 101 -10.62 9.06 7.52
N LEU A 102 -11.03 7.82 7.23
CA LEU A 102 -12.23 7.21 7.80
C LEU A 102 -12.13 7.07 9.32
N ARG A 103 -10.93 6.82 9.88
CA ARG A 103 -10.71 6.80 11.32
C ARG A 103 -10.89 8.19 11.93
N ALA A 104 -10.27 9.22 11.33
CA ALA A 104 -10.42 10.59 11.80
C ALA A 104 -11.88 11.08 11.76
N ASP A 105 -12.61 10.73 10.70
CA ASP A 105 -14.03 11.06 10.58
C ASP A 105 -14.89 10.31 11.60
N ASN A 106 -14.64 9.01 11.82
CA ASN A 106 -15.33 8.25 12.87
C ASN A 106 -15.11 8.85 14.26
N GLU A 107 -13.89 9.24 14.60
CA GLU A 107 -13.60 9.90 15.87
C GLU A 107 -14.33 11.24 16.02
N ARG A 108 -14.40 12.04 14.95
CA ARG A 108 -15.16 13.30 14.95
C ARG A 108 -16.63 13.04 15.19
N LEU A 109 -17.22 12.13 14.43
CA LEU A 109 -18.64 11.79 14.52
C LEU A 109 -18.99 11.21 15.90
N ALA A 110 -18.13 10.37 16.46
CA ALA A 110 -18.31 9.84 17.81
C ALA A 110 -18.34 10.97 18.87
N ARG A 111 -17.48 11.99 18.75
CA ARG A 111 -17.50 13.16 19.64
C ARG A 111 -18.78 14.00 19.48
N GLU A 112 -19.28 14.17 18.26
CA GLU A 112 -20.53 14.89 18.02
C GLU A 112 -21.73 14.15 18.61
N LEU A 113 -21.78 12.83 18.40
CA LEU A 113 -22.81 11.97 18.96
C LEU A 113 -22.82 12.02 20.50
N ALA A 114 -21.65 11.97 21.13
CA ALA A 114 -21.53 12.11 22.58
C ALA A 114 -22.06 13.45 23.10
N LYS A 115 -21.82 14.56 22.38
CA LYS A 115 -22.38 15.88 22.74
C LYS A 115 -23.90 15.89 22.64
N SER A 116 -24.47 15.36 21.56
CA SER A 116 -25.92 15.28 21.39
C SER A 116 -26.57 14.43 22.48
N GLN A 117 -25.95 13.30 22.85
CA GLN A 117 -26.42 12.45 23.95
C GLN A 117 -26.38 13.18 25.30
N ALA A 118 -25.33 13.95 25.59
CA ALA A 118 -25.25 14.74 26.81
C ALA A 118 -26.37 15.80 26.91
N VAL A 119 -26.73 16.44 25.79
CA VAL A 119 -27.86 17.38 25.74
C VAL A 119 -29.17 16.66 26.08
N VAL A 120 -29.43 15.50 25.48
CA VAL A 120 -30.63 14.69 25.76
C VAL A 120 -30.68 14.29 27.24
N GLU A 121 -29.55 13.90 27.82
CA GLU A 121 -29.48 13.53 29.24
C GLU A 121 -29.79 14.72 30.17
N ILE A 122 -29.25 15.91 29.87
CA ILE A 122 -29.52 17.13 30.63
C ILE A 122 -31.01 17.49 30.55
N MET A 123 -31.60 17.42 29.35
CA MET A 123 -33.03 17.67 29.16
C MET A 123 -33.89 16.68 29.95
N GLY A 124 -33.53 15.39 29.94
CA GLY A 124 -34.21 14.37 30.75
C GLY A 124 -34.16 14.66 32.25
N LYS A 125 -32.99 15.08 32.77
CA LYS A 125 -32.84 15.45 34.18
C LYS A 125 -33.67 16.69 34.55
N LEU A 126 -33.71 17.70 33.69
CA LEU A 126 -34.54 18.90 33.91
C LEU A 126 -36.02 18.57 33.97
N GLN A 127 -36.52 17.73 33.05
CA GLN A 127 -37.91 17.28 33.07
C GLN A 127 -38.24 16.54 34.38
N GLY A 128 -37.37 15.64 34.83
CA GLY A 128 -37.55 14.92 36.10
C GLY A 128 -37.61 15.85 37.31
N LEU A 129 -36.75 16.87 37.36
CA LEU A 129 -36.76 17.88 38.43
C LEU A 129 -38.05 18.72 38.42
N LEU A 130 -38.53 19.12 37.23
CA LEU A 130 -39.78 19.87 37.10
C LEU A 130 -40.98 19.05 37.58
N GLU A 131 -41.02 17.75 37.29
CA GLU A 131 -42.07 16.85 37.79
C GLU A 131 -42.06 16.80 39.33
N THR A 132 -40.89 16.65 39.95
CA THR A 132 -40.77 16.60 41.42
C THR A 132 -41.21 17.90 42.08
N ILE A 133 -40.86 19.06 41.50
CA ILE A 133 -41.31 20.36 42.01
C ILE A 133 -42.82 20.50 41.86
N SER A 134 -43.37 20.11 40.70
CA SER A 134 -44.82 20.14 40.44
C SER A 134 -45.60 19.29 41.45
N GLU A 135 -45.19 18.04 41.68
CA GLU A 135 -45.80 17.13 42.68
C GLU A 135 -45.67 17.67 44.11
N GLY A 136 -44.54 18.30 44.45
CA GLY A 136 -44.33 18.96 45.75
C GLY A 136 -45.26 20.16 45.97
N THR A 137 -45.63 20.89 44.91
CA THR A 137 -46.59 22.00 45.01
C THR A 137 -48.05 21.56 45.05
N ASP A 138 -48.38 20.43 44.42
CA ASP A 138 -49.75 19.91 44.38
C ASP A 138 -50.15 19.12 45.65
N THR A 139 -49.16 18.57 46.37
CA THR A 139 -49.35 17.93 47.68
C THR A 139 -49.60 18.94 48.82
N ASP A 140 -48.99 20.13 48.75
CA ASP A 140 -49.22 21.23 49.70
C ASP A 140 -50.62 21.85 49.54
N ARG A 141 -51.10 21.94 48.28
CA ARG A 141 -52.42 22.48 47.95
C ARG A 141 -53.59 21.56 48.33
N ARG A 142 -53.36 20.24 48.37
CA ARG A 142 -54.37 19.24 48.79
C ARG A 142 -54.50 19.07 50.31
N SER A 143 -53.50 19.50 51.07
CA SER A 143 -53.49 19.40 52.54
C SER A 143 -54.15 20.61 53.24
N THR A 144 -54.56 21.63 52.47
CA THR A 144 -55.16 22.88 52.97
C THR A 144 -56.67 23.01 52.66
N SER A 145 -57.33 21.93 52.23
CA SER A 145 -58.78 21.87 52.03
C SER A 145 -59.42 20.75 52.82
#